data_AF-A6LK64-F1
#
_entry.id   AF-A6LK64-F1
#
_cell.length_a   1.000
_cell.length_b   1.000
_cell.length_c   1.000
_cell.angle_alpha   90.00
_cell.angle_beta   90.00
_cell.angle_gamma   90.00
#
_symmetry.space_group_name_H-M   'P 1'
#
loop_
_entity.id
_entity.type
_entity.pdbx_description
1 polymer ?
#
loop_
_entity_poly.entity_id
_entity_poly.type
_entity_poly.pdbx_seq_one_letter_code
_entity_poly.pdbx_strand_id
1 'polypeptide(L)'
;MVKKITIFLLLLSSLSPSKVLVHSKYNLKIDTNAFESENFVVISILSVEKESLSREVISYIKNENGNYIRYNGNFYYTSDNNKYRLVGEKFVKDENGPYVYASEFFWARNEKQRYILSDFYKKIVTKEKLERFVISGYLIEIDSSNFYILSFTPFVFYVRDFNEVEKKILTIQKNENHFSVDKYDIVVNFINTPSKLKSFILSKLQEDDRYNIYDREYLEELLKDISLKDALKGINIKFRTPNYVINIDTVEFLNDKFQKDYMIFLKNDMNGQFLITGEKVEVGRFYQKENDAYILDKEKGKYVKVLNYPWRKERFKYASEFYDISLKKGEGYTNYYLTILLNVIDVESAKIVYSNILDKNIEFPQFSYSLHGTFQNSEIEKLNNLFLSLSEDVKEKLRKVFYLTSVVKDVDGLNVFLYDGKNIGIKEGQIFRIFDNHFTQGYLKVKSVEWNESSGNVFYLIGEINKFNLASESFHYPSRIGISFTLNNLLELGAKIKFLDLYGFENFSFLFGITYKELYVGFSKRFSFIDTSLKVYYNSLTDNMSFDIGIFLTSFSRISLFNSSGNGIFIGYNLTKQKISFGYELGL
;
A
#
# COMPACT_ATOMS: atom_id res chain seq x y z
N MET A 1 29.32 50.78 7.74
CA MET A 1 30.16 50.04 8.72
C MET A 1 29.45 48.83 9.34
N VAL A 2 28.12 48.78 9.31
CA VAL A 2 27.28 47.66 9.85
C VAL A 2 27.28 46.38 8.97
N LYS A 3 27.69 46.47 7.69
CA LYS A 3 27.78 45.31 6.76
C LYS A 3 29.04 44.44 6.93
N LYS A 4 30.05 44.89 7.69
CA LYS A 4 31.30 44.12 7.93
C LYS A 4 31.20 43.18 9.15
N ILE A 5 30.17 43.33 9.98
CA ILE A 5 29.99 42.57 11.22
C ILE A 5 29.35 41.19 10.94
N THR A 6 28.56 41.06 9.88
CA THR A 6 27.90 39.80 9.49
C THR A 6 28.87 38.76 8.91
N ILE A 7 29.96 39.21 8.28
CA ILE A 7 31.02 38.33 7.75
C ILE A 7 31.91 37.80 8.89
N PHE A 8 32.09 38.59 9.95
CA PHE A 8 32.75 38.13 11.18
C PHE A 8 31.88 37.09 11.92
N LEU A 9 30.55 37.20 11.85
CA LEU A 9 29.57 36.23 12.41
C LEU A 9 29.56 34.86 11.73
N LEU A 10 29.95 34.76 10.45
CA LEU A 10 30.07 33.48 9.73
C LEU A 10 31.45 32.81 9.92
N LEU A 11 32.52 33.57 10.16
CA LEU A 11 33.78 32.99 10.67
C LEU A 11 33.67 32.61 12.16
N LEU A 12 32.81 33.31 12.91
CA LEU A 12 32.31 32.94 14.23
C LEU A 12 31.15 31.95 14.18
N SER A 13 30.74 31.34 13.06
CA SER A 13 29.71 30.29 13.09
C SER A 13 30.25 28.93 13.57
N SER A 14 31.57 28.85 13.80
CA SER A 14 32.17 27.90 14.75
C SER A 14 31.82 28.23 16.23
N LEU A 15 31.16 29.38 16.48
CA LEU A 15 30.80 29.97 17.77
C LEU A 15 29.36 30.55 17.82
N SER A 16 28.51 30.35 16.79
CA SER A 16 27.08 30.71 16.81
C SER A 16 26.23 29.52 17.28
N PRO A 17 25.28 29.68 18.21
CA PRO A 17 24.57 28.54 18.78
C PRO A 17 23.55 27.86 17.85
N SER A 18 23.00 28.52 16.82
CA SER A 18 21.95 27.91 15.98
C SER A 18 22.46 27.53 14.59
N LYS A 19 22.64 26.23 14.33
CA LYS A 19 22.96 25.66 13.01
C LYS A 19 21.74 25.53 12.09
N VAL A 20 20.63 26.21 12.39
CA VAL A 20 19.33 26.02 11.74
C VAL A 20 18.87 27.31 11.06
N LEU A 21 18.48 27.21 9.80
CA LEU A 21 18.00 28.29 8.95
C LEU A 21 16.57 27.97 8.50
N VAL A 22 15.67 28.94 8.65
CA VAL A 22 14.28 28.83 8.18
C VAL A 22 14.08 29.81 7.03
N HIS A 23 13.82 29.29 5.84
CA HIS A 23 13.43 30.07 4.66
C HIS A 23 11.91 29.97 4.47
N SER A 24 11.21 31.06 4.68
CA SER A 24 9.75 31.09 4.51
C SER A 24 9.31 32.50 4.11
N LYS A 25 8.48 32.59 3.07
CA LYS A 25 7.74 33.83 2.73
C LYS A 25 6.56 34.07 3.68
N TYR A 26 6.23 33.09 4.51
CA TYR A 26 5.16 33.10 5.48
C TYR A 26 5.71 33.38 6.88
N ASN A 27 5.01 34.21 7.64
CA ASN A 27 5.42 34.58 9.00
C ASN A 27 5.13 33.44 10.00
N LEU A 28 5.93 32.38 9.93
CA LEU A 28 5.86 31.20 10.79
C LEU A 28 6.90 31.35 11.90
N LYS A 29 6.48 31.21 13.16
CA LYS A 29 7.40 31.17 14.30
C LYS A 29 7.87 29.73 14.46
N ILE A 30 9.14 29.46 14.14
CA ILE A 30 9.81 28.19 14.38
C ILE A 30 11.00 28.49 15.28
N ASP A 31 11.04 27.90 16.48
CA ASP A 31 12.18 28.00 17.38
C ASP A 31 13.34 27.16 16.83
N THR A 32 14.35 27.85 16.30
CA THR A 32 15.55 27.21 15.76
C THR A 32 16.38 26.49 16.82
N ASN A 33 16.19 26.80 18.11
CA ASN A 33 16.90 26.12 19.20
C ASN A 33 16.34 24.74 19.53
N ALA A 34 15.12 24.43 19.07
CA ALA A 34 14.51 23.11 19.27
C ALA A 34 15.13 22.02 18.38
N PHE A 35 15.97 22.39 17.41
CA PHE A 35 16.66 21.47 16.52
C PHE A 35 18.05 21.16 17.06
N GLU A 36 18.19 20.02 17.74
CA GLU A 36 19.48 19.48 18.15
C GLU A 36 20.15 18.81 16.93
N SER A 37 21.06 19.51 16.25
CA SER A 37 21.91 18.92 15.21
C SER A 37 23.29 19.57 15.18
N GLU A 38 24.32 18.77 14.94
CA GLU A 38 25.69 19.25 14.69
C GLU A 38 25.91 19.72 13.23
N ASN A 39 24.90 19.58 12.37
CA ASN A 39 24.92 19.93 10.95
C ASN A 39 24.09 21.20 10.68
N PHE A 40 24.28 21.79 9.50
CA PHE A 40 23.40 22.87 9.06
C PHE A 40 22.03 22.31 8.67
N VAL A 41 20.96 22.81 9.26
CA VAL A 41 19.58 22.41 8.94
C VAL A 41 18.89 23.57 8.23
N VAL A 42 18.37 23.34 7.03
CA VAL A 42 17.61 24.31 6.24
C VAL A 42 16.18 23.83 6.14
N ILE A 43 15.25 24.63 6.66
CA ILE A 43 13.80 24.38 6.57
C ILE A 43 13.23 25.39 5.59
N SER A 44 12.74 24.92 4.45
CA SER A 44 12.10 25.79 3.46
C SER A 44 10.60 25.53 3.42
N ILE A 45 9.81 26.58 3.56
CA ILE A 45 8.35 26.53 3.42
C ILE A 45 7.99 27.02 2.02
N LEU A 46 7.60 26.08 1.16
CA LEU A 46 7.31 26.33 -0.25
C LEU A 46 5.89 26.86 -0.46
N SER A 47 4.90 26.26 0.21
CA SER A 47 3.52 26.71 0.11
C SER A 47 2.77 26.58 1.43
N VAL A 48 1.88 27.54 1.66
CA VAL A 48 0.82 27.49 2.65
C VAL A 48 -0.49 27.68 1.89
N GLU A 49 -1.24 26.61 1.77
CA GLU A 49 -2.52 26.57 1.06
C GLU A 49 -3.64 26.46 2.10
N LYS A 50 -4.66 27.32 2.01
CA LYS A 50 -5.87 27.19 2.83
C LYS A 50 -6.89 26.38 2.05
N GLU A 51 -7.32 25.26 2.63
CA GLU A 51 -8.40 24.44 2.09
C GLU A 51 -9.63 24.52 3.01
N SER A 52 -10.74 24.97 2.45
CA SER A 52 -12.03 25.02 3.13
C SER A 52 -12.90 23.88 2.60
N LEU A 53 -13.05 22.83 3.41
CA LEU A 53 -13.85 21.66 3.09
C LEU A 53 -15.22 21.77 3.74
N SER A 54 -16.26 21.43 2.99
CA SER A 54 -17.60 21.27 3.53
C SER A 54 -17.87 19.80 3.85
N ARG A 55 -18.49 19.56 5.01
CA ARG A 55 -19.07 18.25 5.32
C ARG A 55 -20.46 18.40 5.92
N GLU A 56 -21.37 17.55 5.48
CA GLU A 56 -22.62 17.30 6.17
C GLU A 56 -22.43 16.03 6.98
N VAL A 57 -22.56 16.13 8.31
CA VAL A 57 -22.41 15.01 9.24
C VAL A 57 -23.78 14.65 9.78
N ILE A 58 -24.13 13.38 9.69
CA ILE A 58 -25.35 12.80 10.23
C ILE A 58 -24.98 12.08 11.52
N SER A 59 -25.56 12.52 12.63
CA SER A 59 -25.43 11.88 13.94
C SER A 59 -26.79 11.44 14.50
N TYR A 60 -26.76 10.48 15.41
CA TYR A 60 -27.96 9.91 16.03
C TYR A 60 -27.80 9.96 17.54
N ILE A 61 -28.63 10.76 18.20
CA ILE A 61 -28.60 10.93 19.66
C ILE A 61 -29.78 10.21 20.27
N LYS A 62 -29.53 9.44 21.34
CA LYS A 62 -30.57 8.73 22.09
C LYS A 62 -31.64 9.74 22.54
N ASN A 63 -32.88 9.49 22.18
CA ASN A 63 -34.01 10.35 22.46
C ASN A 63 -35.28 9.50 22.44
N GLU A 64 -36.04 9.50 23.54
CA GLU A 64 -37.26 8.69 23.69
C GLU A 64 -38.34 9.02 22.66
N ASN A 65 -38.34 10.24 22.12
CA ASN A 65 -39.25 10.69 21.06
C ASN A 65 -38.60 10.60 19.66
N GLY A 66 -37.51 9.85 19.53
CA GLY A 66 -36.82 9.63 18.27
C GLY A 66 -37.52 8.59 17.39
N ASN A 67 -37.42 8.75 16.08
CA ASN A 67 -38.02 7.82 15.10
C ASN A 67 -36.96 6.92 14.43
N TYR A 68 -35.78 6.79 15.04
CA TYR A 68 -34.71 5.93 14.54
C TYR A 68 -34.30 4.91 15.57
N ILE A 69 -33.93 3.72 15.13
CA ILE A 69 -33.45 2.61 15.96
C ILE A 69 -32.10 2.15 15.47
N ARG A 70 -31.28 1.65 16.39
CA ARG A 70 -29.98 1.06 16.09
C ARG A 70 -30.12 -0.43 15.83
N TYR A 71 -29.61 -0.90 14.70
CA TYR A 71 -29.54 -2.31 14.34
C TYR A 71 -28.26 -2.59 13.55
N ASN A 72 -27.53 -3.65 13.89
CA ASN A 72 -26.28 -4.06 13.22
C ASN A 72 -25.27 -2.92 12.96
N GLY A 73 -25.15 -1.98 13.91
CA GLY A 73 -24.21 -0.85 13.80
C GLY A 73 -24.71 0.36 13.00
N ASN A 74 -25.90 0.27 12.38
CA ASN A 74 -26.53 1.35 11.61
C ASN A 74 -27.83 1.84 12.27
N PHE A 75 -28.37 2.95 11.76
CA PHE A 75 -29.61 3.56 12.24
C PHE A 75 -30.68 3.55 11.16
N TYR A 76 -31.87 3.06 11.50
CA TYR A 76 -32.98 2.89 10.57
C TYR A 76 -34.22 3.59 11.12
N TYR A 77 -35.02 4.14 10.21
CA TYR A 77 -36.28 4.74 10.58
C TYR A 77 -37.28 3.66 11.02
N THR A 78 -38.05 3.96 12.06
CA THR A 78 -39.25 3.19 12.43
C THR A 78 -40.40 4.14 12.67
N SER A 79 -41.58 3.75 12.19
CA SER A 79 -42.85 4.44 12.46
C SER A 79 -43.44 4.14 13.84
N ASP A 80 -43.00 3.06 14.50
CA ASP A 80 -43.51 2.67 15.82
C ASP A 80 -42.60 3.19 16.94
N ASN A 81 -43.15 4.11 17.74
CA ASN A 81 -42.46 4.75 18.86
C ASN A 81 -42.74 4.07 20.21
N ASN A 82 -43.24 2.84 20.21
CA ASN A 82 -43.48 2.08 21.43
C ASN A 82 -42.30 1.17 21.80
N LYS A 83 -42.09 1.00 23.11
CA LYS A 83 -41.19 -0.01 23.68
C LYS A 83 -41.95 -1.25 24.11
N TYR A 84 -41.25 -2.38 24.11
CA TYR A 84 -41.78 -3.70 24.37
C TYR A 84 -40.88 -4.50 25.29
N ARG A 85 -41.48 -5.35 26.12
CA ARG A 85 -40.79 -6.37 26.94
C ARG A 85 -41.26 -7.76 26.51
N LEU A 86 -40.33 -8.70 26.47
CA LEU A 86 -40.66 -10.12 26.24
C LEU A 86 -41.16 -10.74 27.55
N VAL A 87 -42.41 -11.22 27.55
CA VAL A 87 -43.02 -11.93 28.68
C VAL A 87 -43.46 -13.32 28.18
N GLY A 88 -42.74 -14.35 28.62
CA GLY A 88 -42.85 -15.69 28.02
C GLY A 88 -42.43 -15.64 26.55
N GLU A 89 -43.35 -15.95 25.64
CA GLU A 89 -43.11 -15.90 24.18
C GLU A 89 -43.71 -14.67 23.47
N LYS A 90 -44.33 -13.74 24.20
CA LYS A 90 -45.05 -12.60 23.63
C LYS A 90 -44.36 -11.28 23.96
N PHE A 91 -44.31 -10.38 22.98
CA PHE A 91 -43.89 -9.00 23.18
C PHE A 91 -45.08 -8.16 23.61
N VAL A 92 -44.99 -7.55 24.79
CA VAL A 92 -46.03 -6.71 25.38
C VAL A 92 -45.50 -5.29 25.50
N LYS A 93 -46.33 -4.29 25.16
CA LYS A 93 -45.97 -2.88 25.25
C LYS A 93 -45.60 -2.53 26.70
N ASP A 94 -44.45 -1.91 26.87
CA ASP A 94 -43.87 -1.50 28.15
C ASP A 94 -42.99 -0.27 27.90
N GLU A 95 -43.28 0.85 28.54
CA GLU A 95 -42.53 2.11 28.39
C GLU A 95 -41.03 1.95 28.69
N ASN A 96 -40.68 1.01 29.58
CA ASN A 96 -39.30 0.69 29.94
C ASN A 96 -38.78 -0.59 29.27
N GLY A 97 -39.49 -1.10 28.27
CA GLY A 97 -39.12 -2.29 27.53
C GLY A 97 -37.82 -2.11 26.73
N PRO A 98 -36.94 -3.14 26.65
CA PRO A 98 -35.68 -3.02 25.92
C PRO A 98 -35.81 -3.27 24.41
N TYR A 99 -37.01 -3.62 23.91
CA TYR A 99 -37.27 -3.90 22.51
C TYR A 99 -38.10 -2.79 21.86
N VAL A 100 -37.83 -2.50 20.59
CA VAL A 100 -38.63 -1.63 19.72
C VAL A 100 -39.14 -2.43 18.54
N TYR A 101 -40.37 -2.19 18.11
CA TYR A 101 -40.90 -2.81 16.90
C TYR A 101 -40.45 -2.04 15.64
N ALA A 102 -39.85 -2.75 14.70
CA ALA A 102 -39.37 -2.21 13.44
C ALA A 102 -40.29 -2.66 12.30
N SER A 103 -41.31 -1.88 12.02
CA SER A 103 -42.31 -2.23 11.00
C SER A 103 -41.73 -2.31 9.59
N GLU A 104 -40.65 -1.54 9.35
CA GLU A 104 -39.90 -1.40 8.11
C GLU A 104 -38.76 -2.44 7.99
N PHE A 105 -38.68 -3.43 8.88
CA PHE A 105 -37.75 -4.54 8.75
C PHE A 105 -38.27 -5.58 7.75
N PHE A 106 -38.21 -5.27 6.46
CA PHE A 106 -38.73 -6.15 5.41
C PHE A 106 -37.96 -7.46 5.29
N TRP A 107 -36.68 -7.48 5.66
CA TRP A 107 -35.86 -8.70 5.68
C TRP A 107 -36.09 -9.60 6.91
N ALA A 108 -36.92 -9.20 7.86
CA ALA A 108 -37.29 -10.05 8.99
C ALA A 108 -37.98 -11.35 8.51
N ARG A 109 -37.47 -12.49 8.96
CA ARG A 109 -37.98 -13.83 8.61
C ARG A 109 -39.33 -14.12 9.26
N ASN A 110 -39.56 -13.59 10.46
CA ASN A 110 -40.80 -13.72 11.21
C ASN A 110 -41.08 -12.47 12.05
N GLU A 111 -42.26 -12.39 12.65
CA GLU A 111 -42.66 -11.25 13.48
C GLU A 111 -41.76 -11.04 14.70
N LYS A 112 -41.25 -12.12 15.31
CA LYS A 112 -40.35 -12.01 16.48
C LYS A 112 -39.08 -11.23 16.14
N GLN A 113 -38.54 -11.37 14.92
CA GLN A 113 -37.34 -10.64 14.48
C GLN A 113 -37.56 -9.14 14.27
N ARG A 114 -38.80 -8.68 14.13
CA ARG A 114 -39.12 -7.26 14.02
C ARG A 114 -38.99 -6.52 15.35
N TYR A 115 -38.95 -7.24 16.47
CA TYR A 115 -38.67 -6.66 17.78
C TYR A 115 -37.16 -6.60 18.00
N ILE A 116 -36.60 -5.41 17.90
CA ILE A 116 -35.16 -5.17 17.94
C ILE A 116 -34.78 -4.64 19.32
N LEU A 117 -33.75 -5.24 19.93
CA LEU A 117 -33.14 -4.70 21.13
C LEU A 117 -32.48 -3.35 20.79
N SER A 118 -33.13 -2.25 21.15
CA SER A 118 -32.71 -0.91 20.75
C SER A 118 -33.35 0.16 21.62
N ASP A 119 -32.82 1.37 21.51
CA ASP A 119 -33.45 2.59 21.98
C ASP A 119 -33.91 3.43 20.79
N PHE A 120 -34.70 4.47 21.07
CA PHE A 120 -35.02 5.49 20.10
C PHE A 120 -33.92 6.54 19.99
N TYR A 121 -33.71 7.00 18.76
CA TYR A 121 -32.71 7.99 18.40
C TYR A 121 -33.32 9.06 17.52
N LYS A 122 -32.86 10.30 17.71
CA LYS A 122 -33.17 11.43 16.84
C LYS A 122 -32.00 11.64 15.88
N LYS A 123 -32.30 11.66 14.58
CA LYS A 123 -31.33 12.06 13.55
C LYS A 123 -31.06 13.57 13.66
N ILE A 124 -29.79 13.93 13.70
CA ILE A 124 -29.30 15.30 13.68
C ILE A 124 -28.37 15.43 12.47
N VAL A 125 -28.62 16.46 11.67
CA VAL A 125 -27.80 16.78 10.50
C VAL A 125 -27.09 18.10 10.78
N THR A 126 -25.77 18.05 10.79
CA THR A 126 -24.92 19.23 11.02
C THR A 126 -24.12 19.50 9.77
N LYS A 127 -24.16 20.75 9.29
CA LYS A 127 -23.25 21.22 8.24
C LYS A 127 -22.05 21.88 8.90
N GLU A 128 -20.88 21.33 8.65
CA GLU A 128 -19.63 21.80 9.21
C GLU A 128 -18.73 22.30 8.08
N LYS A 129 -18.08 23.44 8.33
CA LYS A 129 -16.98 23.91 7.51
C LYS A 129 -15.70 23.58 8.26
N LEU A 130 -14.81 22.86 7.60
CA LEU A 130 -13.49 22.55 8.09
C LEU A 130 -12.50 23.39 7.30
N GLU A 131 -11.83 24.29 7.99
CA GLU A 131 -10.67 24.98 7.43
C GLU A 131 -9.41 24.24 7.86
N ARG A 132 -8.54 23.95 6.89
CA ARG A 132 -7.23 23.35 7.14
C ARG A 132 -6.20 24.14 6.37
N PHE A 133 -5.05 24.33 6.98
CA PHE A 133 -3.88 24.83 6.28
C PHE A 133 -3.04 23.63 5.89
N VAL A 134 -2.72 23.54 4.61
CA VAL A 134 -1.78 22.57 4.08
C VAL A 134 -0.46 23.29 3.93
N ILE A 135 0.54 22.83 4.69
CA ILE A 135 1.88 23.37 4.60
C ILE A 135 2.73 22.37 3.88
N SER A 136 3.42 22.83 2.84
CA SER A 136 4.39 22.04 2.11
C SER A 136 5.75 22.72 2.09
N GLY A 137 6.80 21.92 2.14
CA GLY A 137 8.17 22.39 2.23
C GLY A 137 9.15 21.24 2.21
N TYR A 138 10.40 21.53 2.55
CA TYR A 138 11.43 20.52 2.77
C TYR A 138 12.33 20.91 3.94
N LEU A 139 12.82 19.87 4.62
CA LEU A 139 13.88 19.96 5.61
C LEU A 139 15.12 19.32 5.01
N ILE A 140 16.23 20.06 5.03
CA ILE A 140 17.50 19.61 4.48
C ILE A 140 18.57 19.71 5.55
N GLU A 141 19.36 18.66 5.68
CA GLU A 141 20.51 18.66 6.56
C GLU A 141 21.78 18.63 5.73
N ILE A 142 22.74 19.47 6.08
CA ILE A 142 24.00 19.67 5.35
C ILE A 142 25.15 19.51 6.34
N ASP A 143 26.08 18.62 6.04
CA ASP A 143 27.30 18.42 6.81
C ASP A 143 28.04 19.76 7.00
N SER A 144 28.26 20.14 8.25
CA SER A 144 28.90 21.41 8.60
C SER A 144 30.39 21.47 8.25
N SER A 145 31.05 20.31 8.08
CA SER A 145 32.48 20.22 7.76
C SER A 145 32.76 20.33 6.27
N ASN A 146 31.90 19.69 5.45
CA ASN A 146 32.15 19.52 4.02
C ASN A 146 31.07 20.13 3.11
N PHE A 147 30.01 20.70 3.70
CA PHE A 147 28.89 21.36 3.00
C PHE A 147 28.12 20.47 2.00
N TYR A 148 27.97 19.17 2.31
CA TYR A 148 27.18 18.21 1.50
C TYR A 148 25.80 17.93 2.11
N ILE A 149 24.80 17.71 1.26
CA ILE A 149 23.44 17.35 1.68
C ILE A 149 23.45 15.92 2.26
N LEU A 150 23.16 15.81 3.56
CA LEU A 150 22.97 14.55 4.30
C LEU A 150 21.52 14.03 4.20
N SER A 151 20.55 14.94 4.17
CA SER A 151 19.15 14.59 4.07
C SER A 151 18.38 15.63 3.27
N PHE A 152 17.40 15.18 2.48
CA PHE A 152 16.36 16.03 1.91
C PHE A 152 15.03 15.36 2.19
N THR A 153 14.21 15.99 3.02
CA THR A 153 12.95 15.45 3.49
C THR A 153 11.81 16.43 3.18
N PRO A 154 11.08 16.26 2.06
CA PRO A 154 9.89 17.04 1.82
C PRO A 154 8.86 16.70 2.88
N PHE A 155 8.09 17.70 3.26
CA PHE A 155 6.97 17.50 4.14
C PHE A 155 5.73 18.12 3.54
N VAL A 156 4.63 17.43 3.73
CA VAL A 156 3.30 18.00 3.60
C VAL A 156 2.50 17.56 4.81
N PHE A 157 2.00 18.51 5.57
CA PHE A 157 1.13 18.20 6.69
C PHE A 157 -0.04 19.19 6.76
N TYR A 158 -1.13 18.70 7.33
CA TYR A 158 -2.31 19.48 7.62
C TYR A 158 -2.20 20.00 9.04
N VAL A 159 -2.39 21.31 9.19
CA VAL A 159 -2.55 21.94 10.50
C VAL A 159 -3.87 22.67 10.58
N ARG A 160 -4.42 22.73 11.79
CA ARG A 160 -5.58 23.59 12.09
C ARG A 160 -5.12 24.99 12.52
N ASP A 161 -3.94 25.06 13.12
CA ASP A 161 -3.29 26.28 13.60
C ASP A 161 -1.81 26.27 13.19
N PHE A 162 -1.27 27.42 12.81
CA PHE A 162 0.15 27.61 12.50
C PHE A 162 1.10 27.26 13.65
N ASN A 163 0.63 27.28 14.91
CA ASN A 163 1.43 26.83 16.06
C ASN A 163 1.73 25.31 16.04
N GLU A 164 0.99 24.51 15.26
CA GLU A 164 1.25 23.07 15.11
C GLU A 164 2.42 22.78 14.16
N VAL A 165 2.83 23.76 13.36
CA VAL A 165 3.78 23.62 12.25
C VAL A 165 5.17 23.25 12.76
N GLU A 166 5.65 23.98 13.76
CA GLU A 166 6.93 23.71 14.42
C GLU A 166 6.99 22.27 14.93
N LYS A 167 5.98 21.85 15.70
CA LYS A 167 5.90 20.48 16.25
C LYS A 167 5.92 19.44 15.13
N LYS A 168 5.19 19.68 14.04
CA LYS A 168 5.18 18.80 12.88
C LYS A 168 6.56 18.68 12.26
N ILE A 169 7.26 19.81 12.07
CA ILE A 169 8.60 19.84 11.47
C ILE A 169 9.62 19.11 12.36
N LEU A 170 9.58 19.35 13.68
CA LEU A 170 10.48 18.68 14.64
C LEU A 170 10.30 17.16 14.68
N THR A 171 9.10 16.66 14.36
CA THR A 171 8.81 15.22 14.31
C THR A 171 9.11 14.56 12.96
N ILE A 172 9.57 15.31 11.96
CA ILE A 172 9.91 14.74 10.65
C ILE A 172 11.08 13.78 10.83
N GLN A 173 10.85 12.51 10.55
CA GLN A 173 11.91 11.52 10.44
C GLN A 173 12.79 11.88 9.25
N LYS A 174 14.07 12.10 9.50
CA LYS A 174 15.03 12.49 8.47
C LYS A 174 15.54 11.26 7.73
N ASN A 175 15.77 11.42 6.43
CA ASN A 175 16.48 10.42 5.63
C ASN A 175 17.98 10.53 5.89
N GLU A 176 18.62 9.50 6.42
CA GLU A 176 20.07 9.51 6.65
C GLU A 176 20.81 8.98 5.41
N ASN A 177 21.07 9.84 4.42
CA ASN A 177 21.94 9.48 3.32
C ASN A 177 23.37 9.98 3.59
N HIS A 178 24.30 9.04 3.76
CA HIS A 178 25.70 9.38 3.96
C HIS A 178 26.45 9.50 2.64
N PHE A 179 27.24 10.55 2.48
CA PHE A 179 28.16 10.67 1.35
C PHE A 179 29.18 9.53 1.36
N SER A 180 29.48 8.99 0.17
CA SER A 180 30.54 7.99 0.00
C SER A 180 31.16 8.11 -1.38
N VAL A 181 32.47 7.95 -1.48
CA VAL A 181 33.19 8.01 -2.76
C VAL A 181 32.76 6.91 -3.74
N ASP A 182 32.17 5.83 -3.22
CA ASP A 182 31.75 4.63 -3.98
C ASP A 182 30.31 4.73 -4.53
N LYS A 183 29.54 5.76 -4.13
CA LYS A 183 28.20 6.02 -4.67
C LYS A 183 28.27 6.73 -6.03
N TYR A 184 27.19 6.61 -6.79
CA TYR A 184 27.05 7.34 -8.05
C TYR A 184 26.87 8.84 -7.78
N ASP A 185 27.75 9.66 -8.33
CA ASP A 185 27.59 11.11 -8.28
C ASP A 185 26.58 11.54 -9.34
N ILE A 186 25.44 12.08 -8.91
CA ILE A 186 24.36 12.51 -9.81
C ILE A 186 23.98 13.97 -9.60
N VAL A 187 23.58 14.63 -10.69
CA VAL A 187 22.83 15.89 -10.65
C VAL A 187 21.43 15.63 -11.16
N VAL A 188 20.42 16.18 -10.50
CA VAL A 188 19.03 16.12 -10.99
C VAL A 188 18.67 17.48 -11.56
N ASN A 189 18.28 17.51 -12.82
CA ASN A 189 17.81 18.70 -13.52
C ASN A 189 16.30 18.60 -13.75
N PHE A 190 15.58 19.68 -13.47
CA PHE A 190 14.12 19.72 -13.61
C PHE A 190 13.71 20.79 -14.61
N ILE A 191 12.97 20.40 -15.64
CA ILE A 191 12.45 21.29 -16.68
C ILE A 191 10.92 21.32 -16.57
N ASN A 192 10.35 22.52 -16.51
CA ASN A 192 8.90 22.74 -16.37
C ASN A 192 8.21 22.04 -15.18
N THR A 193 8.98 21.42 -14.28
CA THR A 193 8.45 20.62 -13.17
C THR A 193 7.99 21.50 -12.01
N PRO A 194 6.75 21.32 -11.49
CA PRO A 194 6.29 22.04 -10.31
C PRO A 194 7.20 21.79 -9.09
N SER A 195 7.54 22.83 -8.32
CA SER A 195 8.46 22.72 -7.18
C SER A 195 8.07 21.63 -6.19
N LYS A 196 6.77 21.45 -5.93
CA LYS A 196 6.25 20.39 -5.04
C LYS A 196 6.61 19.00 -5.58
N LEU A 197 6.47 18.75 -6.88
CA LEU A 197 6.86 17.48 -7.51
C LEU A 197 8.39 17.28 -7.47
N LYS A 198 9.19 18.34 -7.70
CA LYS A 198 10.65 18.26 -7.56
C LYS A 198 11.04 17.71 -6.19
N SER A 199 10.43 18.24 -5.12
CA SER A 199 10.71 17.81 -3.75
C SER A 199 10.32 16.35 -3.48
N PHE A 200 9.17 15.89 -3.99
CA PHE A 200 8.79 14.47 -3.90
C PHE A 200 9.78 13.55 -4.60
N ILE A 201 10.24 13.91 -5.81
CA ILE A 201 11.20 13.12 -6.57
C ILE A 201 12.54 13.06 -5.83
N LEU A 202 13.09 14.21 -5.44
CA LEU A 202 14.37 14.28 -4.72
C LEU A 202 14.34 13.46 -3.43
N SER A 203 13.25 13.51 -2.66
CA SER A 203 13.07 12.67 -1.48
C SER A 203 13.21 11.19 -1.77
N LYS A 204 12.53 10.72 -2.82
CA LYS A 204 12.53 9.31 -3.18
C LYS A 204 13.87 8.85 -3.71
N LEU A 205 14.62 9.74 -4.35
CA LEU A 205 16.01 9.46 -4.70
C LEU A 205 16.93 9.42 -3.48
N GLN A 206 16.74 10.30 -2.49
CA GLN A 206 17.50 10.28 -1.25
C GLN A 206 17.20 9.04 -0.39
N GLU A 207 15.95 8.61 -0.31
CA GLU A 207 15.56 7.35 0.36
C GLU A 207 16.25 6.11 -0.21
N ASP A 208 16.82 6.15 -1.41
CA ASP A 208 17.49 5.00 -2.01
C ASP A 208 18.93 4.81 -1.51
N ASP A 209 19.56 5.87 -0.99
CA ASP A 209 20.94 5.93 -0.52
C ASP A 209 22.04 5.52 -1.52
N ARG A 210 21.74 5.12 -2.75
CA ARG A 210 22.78 4.73 -3.74
C ARG A 210 23.47 5.90 -4.46
N TYR A 211 22.97 7.10 -4.24
CA TYR A 211 23.39 8.30 -4.96
C TYR A 211 24.04 9.32 -4.03
N ASN A 212 25.11 9.93 -4.50
CA ASN A 212 25.51 11.26 -4.03
C ASN A 212 24.79 12.28 -4.90
N ILE A 213 23.76 12.93 -4.35
CA ILE A 213 22.97 13.91 -5.10
C ILE A 213 23.57 15.29 -4.90
N TYR A 214 24.06 15.86 -6.00
CA TYR A 214 24.56 17.22 -6.08
C TYR A 214 23.45 18.10 -6.66
N ASP A 215 22.57 18.63 -5.83
CA ASP A 215 21.55 19.57 -6.32
C ASP A 215 22.19 20.96 -6.54
N ARG A 216 22.65 21.20 -7.76
CA ARG A 216 23.37 22.43 -8.12
C ARG A 216 22.48 23.67 -8.09
N GLU A 217 21.21 23.59 -8.53
CA GLU A 217 20.30 24.73 -8.48
C GLU A 217 19.97 25.09 -7.03
N TYR A 218 19.71 24.07 -6.20
CA TYR A 218 19.41 24.25 -4.80
C TYR A 218 20.61 24.76 -3.98
N LEU A 219 21.81 24.22 -4.24
CA LEU A 219 23.06 24.72 -3.64
C LEU A 219 23.37 26.13 -4.13
N GLU A 220 23.18 26.45 -5.41
CA GLU A 220 23.38 27.81 -5.92
C GLU A 220 22.35 28.81 -5.34
N GLU A 221 21.11 28.40 -5.05
CA GLU A 221 20.09 29.24 -4.40
C GLU A 221 20.42 29.46 -2.91
N LEU A 222 20.81 28.41 -2.18
CA LEU A 222 21.36 28.50 -0.81
C LEU A 222 22.59 29.43 -0.76
N LEU A 223 23.51 29.28 -1.70
CA LEU A 223 24.74 30.08 -1.80
C LEU A 223 24.50 31.49 -2.38
N LYS A 224 23.31 31.79 -2.92
CA LYS A 224 22.89 33.15 -3.28
C LYS A 224 22.34 33.90 -2.06
N ASP A 225 21.55 33.22 -1.24
CA ASP A 225 21.03 33.77 0.03
C ASP A 225 22.14 33.96 1.07
N ILE A 226 23.14 33.07 1.06
CA ILE A 226 24.41 33.26 1.78
C ILE A 226 25.30 34.11 0.87
N SER A 227 25.29 35.44 0.98
CA SER A 227 26.05 36.36 0.12
C SER A 227 27.59 36.15 0.10
N LEU A 228 28.05 35.09 -0.57
CA LEU A 228 29.46 34.67 -0.63
C LEU A 228 30.22 35.38 -1.76
N LYS A 229 29.52 35.85 -2.80
CA LYS A 229 30.15 36.52 -3.96
C LYS A 229 30.89 37.81 -3.60
N ASP A 230 30.39 38.57 -2.61
CA ASP A 230 31.03 39.81 -2.17
C ASP A 230 32.01 39.61 -1.00
N ALA A 231 31.82 38.56 -0.18
CA ALA A 231 32.63 38.29 1.00
C ALA A 231 33.91 37.48 0.71
N LEU A 232 33.88 36.60 -0.30
CA LEU A 232 34.95 35.65 -0.59
C LEU A 232 35.58 35.87 -1.97
N LYS A 233 36.08 37.08 -2.23
CA LYS A 233 36.94 37.35 -3.40
C LYS A 233 38.06 36.30 -3.51
N GLY A 234 37.82 35.22 -4.26
CA GLY A 234 38.81 34.19 -4.59
C GLY A 234 38.60 32.76 -4.05
N ILE A 235 37.57 32.43 -3.27
CA ILE A 235 37.34 31.02 -2.89
C ILE A 235 36.51 30.32 -3.97
N ASN A 236 37.17 29.49 -4.77
CA ASN A 236 36.53 28.64 -5.76
C ASN A 236 36.03 27.37 -5.05
N ILE A 237 34.72 27.28 -4.79
CA ILE A 237 34.11 26.06 -4.23
C ILE A 237 34.29 24.95 -5.27
N LYS A 238 35.10 23.94 -4.93
CA LYS A 238 35.34 22.78 -5.81
C LYS A 238 34.18 21.80 -5.66
N PHE A 239 33.31 21.75 -6.66
CA PHE A 239 32.31 20.67 -6.78
C PHE A 239 32.94 19.46 -7.46
N ARG A 240 32.64 18.25 -7.00
CA ARG A 240 32.97 17.02 -7.72
C ARG A 240 32.15 16.99 -9.01
N THR A 241 32.78 16.68 -10.14
CA THR A 241 32.06 16.50 -11.40
C THR A 241 31.15 15.28 -11.27
N PRO A 242 29.83 15.41 -11.51
CA PRO A 242 28.92 14.27 -11.42
C PRO A 242 29.23 13.25 -12.52
N ASN A 243 28.97 11.98 -12.25
CA ASN A 243 29.02 10.92 -13.25
C ASN A 243 27.82 11.02 -14.20
N TYR A 244 26.64 11.36 -13.67
CA TYR A 244 25.39 11.37 -14.43
C TYR A 244 24.55 12.62 -14.18
N VAL A 245 23.78 13.04 -15.20
CA VAL A 245 22.70 14.01 -15.07
C VAL A 245 21.37 13.29 -15.29
N ILE A 246 20.49 13.34 -14.29
CA ILE A 246 19.11 12.87 -14.38
C ILE A 246 18.25 14.08 -14.77
N ASN A 247 17.82 14.14 -16.02
CA ASN A 247 16.94 15.19 -16.50
C ASN A 247 15.48 14.74 -16.44
N ILE A 248 14.65 15.54 -15.78
CA ILE A 248 13.22 15.30 -15.60
C ILE A 248 12.46 16.47 -16.18
N ASP A 249 11.78 16.25 -17.29
CA ASP A 249 10.97 17.27 -17.97
C ASP A 249 9.49 16.97 -17.79
N THR A 250 8.73 17.91 -17.25
CA THR A 250 7.27 17.81 -17.19
C THR A 250 6.69 18.24 -18.52
N VAL A 251 6.40 17.24 -19.35
CA VAL A 251 5.85 17.42 -20.69
C VAL A 251 4.40 17.92 -20.62
N GLU A 252 3.63 17.38 -19.68
CA GLU A 252 2.22 17.71 -19.54
C GLU A 252 1.78 17.65 -18.08
N PHE A 253 1.04 18.68 -17.65
CA PHE A 253 0.37 18.69 -16.35
C PHE A 253 -0.97 19.42 -16.49
N LEU A 254 -2.06 18.64 -16.60
CA LEU A 254 -3.41 19.15 -16.86
C LEU A 254 -4.35 18.88 -15.67
N ASN A 255 -5.35 19.74 -15.53
CA ASN A 255 -6.44 19.61 -14.57
C ASN A 255 -7.77 19.76 -15.33
N ASP A 256 -8.50 18.65 -15.44
CA ASP A 256 -9.80 18.59 -16.10
C ASP A 256 -10.92 18.45 -15.07
N LYS A 257 -11.93 19.32 -15.18
CA LYS A 257 -13.15 19.23 -14.38
C LYS A 257 -14.32 18.87 -15.28
N PHE A 258 -15.00 17.77 -14.95
CA PHE A 258 -16.12 17.26 -15.73
C PHE A 258 -17.23 16.75 -14.82
N GLN A 259 -18.37 16.40 -15.40
CA GLN A 259 -19.52 15.83 -14.69
C GLN A 259 -19.75 14.39 -15.10
N LYS A 260 -20.14 13.55 -14.14
CA LYS A 260 -20.45 12.14 -14.39
C LYS A 260 -21.56 11.65 -13.48
N ASP A 261 -22.38 10.75 -14.01
CA ASP A 261 -23.38 10.03 -13.25
C ASP A 261 -22.74 8.79 -12.61
N TYR A 262 -23.00 8.54 -11.33
CA TYR A 262 -22.54 7.32 -10.66
C TYR A 262 -23.49 6.83 -9.58
N MET A 263 -23.39 5.54 -9.27
CA MET A 263 -24.21 4.87 -8.25
C MET A 263 -23.46 4.79 -6.92
N ILE A 264 -24.13 5.20 -5.84
CA ILE A 264 -23.66 4.99 -4.48
C ILE A 264 -24.40 3.81 -3.87
N PHE A 265 -23.64 2.91 -3.24
CA PHE A 265 -24.16 1.78 -2.48
C PHE A 265 -24.09 2.10 -0.99
N LEU A 266 -25.24 2.20 -0.34
CA LEU A 266 -25.36 2.46 1.09
C LEU A 266 -25.87 1.21 1.78
N LYS A 267 -25.08 0.64 2.70
CA LYS A 267 -25.46 -0.60 3.41
C LYS A 267 -26.79 -0.38 4.14
N ASN A 268 -27.74 -1.26 3.89
CA ASN A 268 -29.07 -1.22 4.47
C ASN A 268 -29.57 -2.65 4.72
N ASP A 269 -29.31 -3.17 5.91
CA ASP A 269 -29.64 -4.55 6.27
C ASP A 269 -31.15 -4.77 6.53
N MET A 270 -31.92 -3.72 6.80
CA MET A 270 -33.33 -3.85 7.19
C MET A 270 -34.29 -3.80 6.00
N ASN A 271 -34.03 -2.91 5.04
CA ASN A 271 -34.91 -2.66 3.91
C ASN A 271 -34.18 -2.47 2.56
N GLY A 272 -32.86 -2.69 2.50
CA GLY A 272 -32.09 -2.58 1.25
C GLY A 272 -32.61 -3.53 0.17
N GLN A 273 -32.72 -3.05 -1.07
CA GLN A 273 -33.30 -3.81 -2.18
C GLN A 273 -32.26 -4.36 -3.16
N PHE A 274 -30.99 -4.05 -2.94
CA PHE A 274 -29.91 -4.38 -3.85
C PHE A 274 -28.78 -5.11 -3.14
N LEU A 275 -28.02 -5.87 -3.90
CA LEU A 275 -26.71 -6.37 -3.48
C LEU A 275 -25.61 -5.37 -3.86
N ILE A 276 -24.44 -5.47 -3.25
CA ILE A 276 -23.27 -4.63 -3.59
C ILE A 276 -22.88 -4.70 -5.08
N THR A 277 -23.26 -5.78 -5.77
CA THR A 277 -23.04 -5.96 -7.20
C THR A 277 -24.02 -5.17 -8.09
N GLY A 278 -24.93 -4.37 -7.52
CA GLY A 278 -25.95 -3.61 -8.29
C GLY A 278 -27.22 -4.39 -8.62
N GLU A 279 -27.31 -5.65 -8.22
CA GLU A 279 -28.43 -6.52 -8.56
C GLU A 279 -29.60 -6.28 -7.62
N LYS A 280 -30.76 -5.91 -8.17
CA LYS A 280 -32.01 -5.79 -7.41
C LYS A 280 -32.51 -7.18 -7.05
N VAL A 281 -32.95 -7.35 -5.81
CA VAL A 281 -33.43 -8.64 -5.28
C VAL A 281 -34.87 -8.54 -4.78
N GLU A 282 -35.52 -9.69 -4.67
CA GLU A 282 -36.84 -9.79 -4.08
C GLU A 282 -36.77 -9.64 -2.55
N VAL A 283 -37.31 -8.54 -2.05
CA VAL A 283 -37.20 -8.14 -0.64
C VAL A 283 -38.05 -9.04 0.25
N GLY A 284 -37.48 -9.51 1.35
CA GLY A 284 -38.19 -10.27 2.39
C GLY A 284 -38.57 -11.70 2.01
N ARG A 285 -38.13 -12.20 0.84
CA ARG A 285 -38.37 -13.57 0.39
C ARG A 285 -37.06 -14.35 0.35
N PHE A 286 -37.00 -15.41 1.14
CA PHE A 286 -35.84 -16.30 1.21
C PHE A 286 -36.17 -17.64 0.56
N TYR A 287 -35.16 -18.21 -0.09
CA TYR A 287 -35.26 -19.45 -0.83
C TYR A 287 -34.27 -20.47 -0.28
N GLN A 288 -34.70 -21.71 -0.16
CA GLN A 288 -33.87 -22.87 0.12
C GLN A 288 -33.52 -23.55 -1.21
N LYS A 289 -32.27 -23.98 -1.36
CA LYS A 289 -31.85 -24.79 -2.51
C LYS A 289 -32.09 -26.26 -2.18
N GLU A 290 -32.96 -26.90 -2.95
CA GLU A 290 -33.23 -28.34 -2.85
C GLU A 290 -33.00 -28.97 -4.22
N ASN A 291 -32.05 -29.91 -4.29
CA ASN A 291 -31.54 -30.45 -5.55
C ASN A 291 -31.04 -29.31 -6.47
N ASP A 292 -31.72 -29.10 -7.61
CA ASP A 292 -31.47 -28.03 -8.58
C ASP A 292 -32.56 -26.94 -8.60
N ALA A 293 -33.49 -26.96 -7.65
CA ALA A 293 -34.59 -26.00 -7.54
C ALA A 293 -34.41 -25.07 -6.33
N TYR A 294 -34.97 -23.86 -6.44
CA TYR A 294 -35.05 -22.89 -5.36
C TYR A 294 -36.50 -22.78 -4.90
N ILE A 295 -36.77 -23.20 -3.66
CA ILE A 295 -38.11 -23.23 -3.08
C ILE A 295 -38.21 -22.10 -2.05
N LEU A 296 -39.31 -21.36 -2.07
CA LEU A 296 -39.55 -20.30 -1.09
C LEU A 296 -39.67 -20.91 0.31
N ASP A 297 -38.71 -20.59 1.18
CA ASP A 297 -38.70 -20.93 2.59
C ASP A 297 -38.19 -19.72 3.35
N LYS A 298 -39.11 -18.97 3.97
CA LYS A 298 -38.78 -17.72 4.65
C LYS A 298 -37.94 -17.95 5.92
N GLU A 299 -38.10 -19.09 6.59
CA GLU A 299 -37.44 -19.37 7.86
C GLU A 299 -36.05 -19.95 7.66
N LYS A 300 -35.91 -20.96 6.80
CA LYS A 300 -34.65 -21.71 6.58
C LYS A 300 -33.90 -21.30 5.32
N GLY A 301 -34.56 -20.61 4.38
CA GLY A 301 -33.97 -20.20 3.11
C GLY A 301 -32.76 -19.29 3.29
N LYS A 302 -31.71 -19.50 2.50
CA LYS A 302 -30.46 -18.72 2.57
C LYS A 302 -30.19 -17.90 1.31
N TYR A 303 -31.08 -17.98 0.34
CA TYR A 303 -30.93 -17.32 -0.96
C TYR A 303 -32.04 -16.30 -1.18
N VAL A 304 -31.75 -15.26 -1.96
CA VAL A 304 -32.73 -14.29 -2.47
C VAL A 304 -32.77 -14.38 -3.98
N LYS A 305 -33.95 -14.17 -4.56
CA LYS A 305 -34.13 -14.12 -6.00
C LYS A 305 -33.62 -12.79 -6.54
N VAL A 306 -32.78 -12.82 -7.57
CA VAL A 306 -32.38 -11.63 -8.33
C VAL A 306 -33.50 -11.30 -9.31
N LEU A 307 -34.01 -10.07 -9.25
CA LEU A 307 -35.03 -9.58 -10.16
C LEU A 307 -34.38 -9.30 -11.52
N ASN A 308 -34.49 -10.27 -12.43
CA ASN A 308 -34.01 -10.19 -13.80
C ASN A 308 -35.11 -9.71 -14.76
N TYR A 309 -34.71 -9.36 -15.98
CA TYR A 309 -35.63 -9.20 -17.11
C TYR A 309 -36.35 -10.52 -17.45
N PRO A 310 -37.60 -10.47 -17.96
CA PRO A 310 -38.45 -11.65 -18.17
C PRO A 310 -37.84 -12.79 -19.01
N TRP A 311 -36.90 -12.48 -19.90
CA TRP A 311 -36.26 -13.44 -20.80
C TRP A 311 -34.98 -14.08 -20.25
N ARG A 312 -34.49 -13.66 -19.08
CA ARG A 312 -33.33 -14.29 -18.44
C ARG A 312 -33.79 -15.37 -17.47
N LYS A 313 -33.06 -16.49 -17.45
CA LYS A 313 -33.26 -17.53 -16.44
C LYS A 313 -33.25 -16.93 -15.04
N GLU A 314 -34.04 -17.51 -14.14
CA GLU A 314 -34.06 -17.10 -12.75
C GLU A 314 -32.67 -17.28 -12.13
N ARG A 315 -32.27 -16.31 -11.31
CA ARG A 315 -30.98 -16.33 -10.62
C ARG A 315 -31.23 -16.09 -9.15
N PHE A 316 -30.49 -16.83 -8.33
CA PHE A 316 -30.55 -16.73 -6.88
C PHE A 316 -29.16 -16.47 -6.34
N LYS A 317 -29.05 -15.62 -5.33
CA LYS A 317 -27.81 -15.31 -4.64
C LYS A 317 -27.97 -15.49 -3.15
N TYR A 318 -26.86 -15.76 -2.46
CA TYR A 318 -26.87 -15.87 -1.01
C TYR A 318 -27.37 -14.55 -0.38
N ALA A 319 -28.21 -14.65 0.63
CA ALA A 319 -28.83 -13.53 1.32
C ALA A 319 -27.84 -12.95 2.33
N SER A 320 -26.97 -12.05 1.88
CA SER A 320 -26.01 -11.35 2.72
C SER A 320 -25.79 -9.93 2.22
N GLU A 321 -25.75 -8.98 3.15
CA GLU A 321 -25.41 -7.56 2.91
C GLU A 321 -26.29 -6.89 1.85
N PHE A 322 -27.35 -6.26 2.33
CA PHE A 322 -28.29 -5.52 1.49
C PHE A 322 -27.94 -4.04 1.45
N TYR A 323 -28.28 -3.38 0.35
CA TYR A 323 -27.91 -2.00 0.07
C TYR A 323 -29.10 -1.23 -0.50
N ASP A 324 -29.11 0.07 -0.21
CA ASP A 324 -29.81 1.06 -1.01
C ASP A 324 -28.86 1.60 -2.07
N ILE A 325 -29.41 1.83 -3.26
CA ILE A 325 -28.70 2.48 -4.35
C ILE A 325 -29.25 3.88 -4.52
N SER A 326 -28.35 4.87 -4.53
CA SER A 326 -28.66 6.23 -4.90
C SER A 326 -27.88 6.58 -6.17
N LEU A 327 -28.60 6.86 -7.26
CA LEU A 327 -28.00 7.41 -8.47
C LEU A 327 -27.76 8.90 -8.23
N LYS A 328 -26.50 9.31 -8.31
CA LYS A 328 -26.13 10.72 -8.36
C LYS A 328 -25.86 11.10 -9.80
N LYS A 329 -26.51 12.17 -10.25
CA LYS A 329 -26.41 12.65 -11.62
C LYS A 329 -25.66 13.96 -11.67
N GLY A 330 -24.81 14.13 -12.68
CA GLY A 330 -24.07 15.36 -12.91
C GLY A 330 -23.12 15.75 -11.77
N GLU A 331 -22.59 14.77 -11.03
CA GLU A 331 -21.65 15.05 -9.94
C GLU A 331 -20.33 15.54 -10.53
N GLY A 332 -19.75 16.56 -9.90
CA GLY A 332 -18.46 17.11 -10.33
C GLY A 332 -17.33 16.14 -10.02
N TYR A 333 -16.44 15.96 -11.00
CA TYR A 333 -15.20 15.21 -10.89
C TYR A 333 -14.03 16.11 -11.26
N THR A 334 -12.89 15.82 -10.67
CA THR A 334 -11.60 16.42 -11.01
C THR A 334 -10.68 15.29 -11.46
N ASN A 335 -9.93 15.52 -12.53
CA ASN A 335 -8.89 14.62 -12.99
C ASN A 335 -7.62 15.38 -13.27
N TYR A 336 -6.53 14.92 -12.65
CA TYR A 336 -5.20 15.41 -12.97
C TYR A 336 -4.48 14.42 -13.85
N TYR A 337 -3.86 14.92 -14.92
CA TYR A 337 -2.97 14.16 -15.79
C TYR A 337 -1.57 14.73 -15.68
N LEU A 338 -0.58 13.86 -15.52
CA LEU A 338 0.82 14.24 -15.36
C LEU A 338 1.71 13.30 -16.15
N THR A 339 2.49 13.87 -17.06
CA THR A 339 3.42 13.17 -17.94
C THR A 339 4.80 13.77 -17.77
N ILE A 340 5.79 12.94 -17.45
CA ILE A 340 7.20 13.35 -17.38
C ILE A 340 8.07 12.53 -18.32
N LEU A 341 9.08 13.17 -18.89
CA LEU A 341 10.19 12.55 -19.60
C LEU A 341 11.39 12.47 -18.66
N LEU A 342 11.81 11.25 -18.35
CA LEU A 342 12.97 10.93 -17.52
C LEU A 342 14.13 10.50 -18.42
N ASN A 343 15.22 11.28 -18.42
CA ASN A 343 16.45 10.95 -19.14
C ASN A 343 17.63 10.85 -18.17
N VAL A 344 18.53 9.90 -18.39
CA VAL A 344 19.84 9.85 -17.73
C VAL A 344 20.91 10.07 -18.78
N ILE A 345 21.76 11.06 -18.53
CA ILE A 345 22.85 11.48 -19.40
C ILE A 345 24.16 11.15 -18.70
N ASP A 346 25.02 10.39 -19.36
CA ASP A 346 26.39 10.17 -18.93
C ASP A 346 27.21 11.43 -19.24
N VAL A 347 27.88 11.98 -18.22
CA VAL A 347 28.57 13.27 -18.32
C VAL A 347 29.84 13.19 -19.15
N GLU A 348 30.56 12.06 -19.10
CA GLU A 348 31.82 11.87 -19.81
C GLU A 348 31.58 11.75 -21.31
N SER A 349 30.58 10.97 -21.70
CA SER A 349 30.24 10.72 -23.11
C SER A 349 29.22 11.71 -23.70
N ALA A 350 28.54 12.50 -22.86
CA ALA A 350 27.42 13.37 -23.20
C ALA A 350 26.26 12.65 -23.91
N LYS A 351 26.09 11.34 -23.68
CA LYS A 351 25.04 10.51 -24.29
C LYS A 351 23.90 10.23 -23.33
N ILE A 352 22.68 10.20 -23.86
CA ILE A 352 21.52 9.68 -23.15
C ILE A 352 21.70 8.16 -23.04
N VAL A 353 21.95 7.67 -21.82
CA VAL A 353 22.11 6.23 -21.53
C VAL A 353 20.79 5.59 -21.11
N TYR A 354 19.79 6.40 -20.74
CA TYR A 354 18.45 5.95 -20.42
C TYR A 354 17.41 7.02 -20.74
N SER A 355 16.25 6.60 -21.24
CA SER A 355 15.10 7.46 -21.47
C SER A 355 13.80 6.71 -21.20
N ASN A 356 12.85 7.33 -20.50
CA ASN A 356 11.54 6.78 -20.26
C ASN A 356 10.49 7.89 -20.14
N ILE A 357 9.26 7.59 -20.55
CA ILE A 357 8.10 8.46 -20.32
C ILE A 357 7.28 7.82 -19.19
N LEU A 358 6.90 8.63 -18.21
CA LEU A 358 6.09 8.21 -17.07
C LEU A 358 4.82 9.05 -17.00
N ASP A 359 3.69 8.36 -17.08
CA ASP A 359 2.37 8.99 -17.08
C ASP A 359 1.57 8.51 -15.87
N LYS A 360 0.94 9.46 -15.19
CA LYS A 360 0.03 9.19 -14.08
C LYS A 360 -1.21 10.05 -14.20
N ASN A 361 -2.34 9.48 -13.79
CA ASN A 361 -3.57 10.22 -13.63
C ASN A 361 -4.25 9.90 -12.29
N ILE A 362 -5.03 10.86 -11.79
CA ILE A 362 -5.91 10.63 -10.65
C ILE A 362 -7.26 11.30 -10.87
N GLU A 363 -8.29 10.48 -11.01
CA GLU A 363 -9.69 10.89 -11.09
C GLU A 363 -10.35 10.72 -9.72
N PHE A 364 -11.05 11.74 -9.25
CA PHE A 364 -11.84 11.65 -8.01
C PHE A 364 -13.08 12.55 -8.05
N PRO A 365 -14.18 12.14 -7.38
CA PRO A 365 -15.36 12.99 -7.26
C PRO A 365 -15.07 14.17 -6.33
N GLN A 366 -15.73 15.30 -6.55
CA GLN A 366 -15.64 16.46 -5.66
C GLN A 366 -16.27 16.17 -4.28
N PHE A 367 -17.30 15.32 -4.26
CA PHE A 367 -17.98 14.88 -3.04
C PHE A 367 -17.99 13.36 -2.90
N SER A 368 -17.73 12.90 -1.68
CA SER A 368 -17.90 11.52 -1.24
C SER A 368 -19.15 11.41 -0.37
N TYR A 369 -19.90 10.32 -0.53
CA TYR A 369 -21.17 10.12 0.16
C TYR A 369 -21.13 8.85 1.02
N SER A 370 -21.76 8.93 2.19
CA SER A 370 -21.89 7.79 3.12
C SER A 370 -23.22 7.86 3.88
N LEU A 371 -23.54 6.81 4.64
CA LEU A 371 -24.66 6.81 5.60
C LEU A 371 -24.54 7.92 6.66
N HIS A 372 -23.31 8.35 6.95
CA HIS A 372 -22.98 9.36 7.95
C HIS A 372 -22.89 10.77 7.35
N GLY A 373 -23.23 10.92 6.07
CA GLY A 373 -23.34 12.20 5.38
C GLY A 373 -22.40 12.36 4.19
N THR A 374 -22.17 13.61 3.79
CA THR A 374 -21.50 13.98 2.54
C THR A 374 -20.24 14.77 2.85
N PHE A 375 -19.13 14.45 2.19
CA PHE A 375 -17.81 15.01 2.46
C PHE A 375 -17.18 15.53 1.17
N GLN A 376 -16.73 16.78 1.16
CA GLN A 376 -15.91 17.28 0.07
C GLN A 376 -14.52 16.63 0.12
N ASN A 377 -14.05 16.10 -1.02
CA ASN A 377 -12.70 15.54 -1.12
C ASN A 377 -11.66 16.66 -1.23
N SER A 378 -10.49 16.45 -0.61
CA SER A 378 -9.36 17.38 -0.71
C SER A 378 -8.68 17.25 -2.08
N GLU A 379 -8.62 18.35 -2.83
CA GLU A 379 -7.95 18.39 -4.14
C GLU A 379 -6.42 18.31 -3.94
N ILE A 380 -5.92 18.94 -2.87
CA ILE A 380 -4.49 18.97 -2.51
C ILE A 380 -3.99 17.58 -2.11
N GLU A 381 -4.75 16.84 -1.29
CA GLU A 381 -4.39 15.48 -0.88
C GLU A 381 -4.26 14.56 -2.10
N LYS A 382 -5.21 14.65 -3.03
CA LYS A 382 -5.22 13.83 -4.25
C LYS A 382 -4.05 14.16 -5.16
N LEU A 383 -3.73 15.43 -5.34
CA LEU A 383 -2.56 15.84 -6.11
C LEU A 383 -1.25 15.36 -5.48
N ASN A 384 -1.11 15.42 -4.15
CA ASN A 384 0.08 14.91 -3.47
C ASN A 384 0.23 13.39 -3.64
N ASN A 385 -0.86 12.64 -3.61
CA ASN A 385 -0.84 11.20 -3.88
C ASN A 385 -0.40 10.90 -5.31
N LEU A 386 -0.80 11.72 -6.29
CA LEU A 386 -0.32 11.62 -7.66
C LEU A 386 1.20 11.84 -7.75
N PHE A 387 1.70 12.92 -7.13
CA PHE A 387 3.13 13.22 -7.10
C PHE A 387 3.94 12.11 -6.41
N LEU A 388 3.49 11.64 -5.25
CA LEU A 388 4.12 10.54 -4.53
C LEU A 388 4.18 9.28 -5.40
N SER A 389 3.07 8.90 -6.04
CA SER A 389 3.06 7.73 -6.92
C SER A 389 4.01 7.87 -8.10
N LEU A 390 4.11 9.05 -8.71
CA LEU A 390 5.05 9.28 -9.82
C LEU A 390 6.49 9.22 -9.34
N SER A 391 6.81 9.80 -8.18
CA SER A 391 8.16 9.78 -7.61
C SER A 391 8.62 8.38 -7.23
N GLU A 392 7.71 7.51 -6.75
CA GLU A 392 8.02 6.09 -6.54
C GLU A 392 8.34 5.38 -7.86
N ASP A 393 7.59 5.65 -8.93
CA ASP A 393 7.89 5.10 -10.25
C ASP A 393 9.25 5.59 -10.77
N VAL A 394 9.58 6.88 -10.60
CA VAL A 394 10.89 7.46 -10.96
C VAL A 394 12.01 6.73 -10.21
N LYS A 395 11.86 6.55 -8.89
CA LYS A 395 12.82 5.81 -8.06
C LYS A 395 13.01 4.39 -8.59
N GLU A 396 11.93 3.63 -8.77
CA GLU A 396 11.99 2.25 -9.25
C GLU A 396 12.61 2.12 -10.65
N LYS A 397 12.40 3.08 -11.55
CA LYS A 397 13.08 3.10 -12.86
C LYS A 397 14.57 3.36 -12.71
N LEU A 398 14.96 4.36 -11.92
CA LEU A 398 16.35 4.73 -11.74
C LEU A 398 17.16 3.66 -10.99
N ARG A 399 16.54 2.95 -10.04
CA ARG A 399 17.14 1.76 -9.39
C ARG A 399 17.61 0.71 -10.39
N LYS A 400 16.83 0.52 -11.46
CA LYS A 400 17.17 -0.46 -12.52
C LYS A 400 18.27 0.04 -13.44
N VAL A 401 18.41 1.35 -13.60
CA VAL A 401 19.50 1.97 -14.36
C VAL A 401 20.80 1.91 -13.56
N PHE A 402 20.72 2.29 -12.28
CA PHE A 402 21.84 2.34 -11.34
C PHE A 402 21.80 1.14 -10.39
N TYR A 403 21.74 -0.07 -10.94
CA TYR A 403 21.72 -1.27 -10.10
C TYR A 403 23.03 -1.39 -9.31
N LEU A 404 22.95 -1.81 -8.05
CA LEU A 404 24.14 -1.94 -7.22
C LEU A 404 24.98 -3.14 -7.66
N THR A 405 26.30 -2.99 -7.64
CA THR A 405 27.25 -4.08 -7.88
C THR A 405 28.24 -4.18 -6.74
N SER A 406 28.62 -5.40 -6.38
CA SER A 406 29.66 -5.69 -5.40
C SER A 406 30.40 -6.96 -5.82
N VAL A 407 31.35 -7.42 -5.00
CA VAL A 407 32.16 -8.61 -5.24
C VAL A 407 32.07 -9.53 -4.02
N VAL A 408 32.00 -10.84 -4.26
CA VAL A 408 32.02 -11.85 -3.19
C VAL A 408 33.37 -11.81 -2.48
N LYS A 409 33.36 -11.46 -1.20
CA LYS A 409 34.52 -11.39 -0.31
C LYS A 409 34.89 -12.75 0.25
N ASP A 410 33.88 -13.50 0.70
CA ASP A 410 34.07 -14.84 1.27
C ASP A 410 32.75 -15.63 1.24
N VAL A 411 32.86 -16.95 1.39
CA VAL A 411 31.72 -17.88 1.39
C VAL A 411 31.87 -18.89 2.52
N ASP A 412 30.91 -18.88 3.45
CA ASP A 412 30.80 -19.85 4.54
C ASP A 412 29.48 -20.64 4.40
N GLY A 413 29.56 -21.77 3.71
CA GLY A 413 28.40 -22.59 3.37
C GLY A 413 27.41 -21.83 2.48
N LEU A 414 26.28 -21.41 3.06
CA LEU A 414 25.25 -20.63 2.35
C LEU A 414 25.33 -19.14 2.66
N ASN A 415 26.20 -18.74 3.58
CA ASN A 415 26.41 -17.35 3.92
C ASN A 415 27.45 -16.80 2.96
N VAL A 416 27.10 -15.73 2.25
CA VAL A 416 27.99 -15.03 1.32
C VAL A 416 28.24 -13.65 1.87
N PHE A 417 29.51 -13.27 1.94
CA PHE A 417 29.98 -11.94 2.32
C PHE A 417 30.35 -11.16 1.07
N LEU A 418 29.94 -9.90 1.00
CA LEU A 418 30.24 -8.96 -0.09
C LEU A 418 31.20 -7.87 0.39
N TYR A 419 32.02 -7.35 -0.52
CA TYR A 419 32.99 -6.28 -0.27
C TYR A 419 32.36 -4.90 -0.05
N ASP A 420 31.07 -4.75 -0.27
CA ASP A 420 30.36 -3.48 -0.13
C ASP A 420 29.15 -3.62 0.79
N GLY A 421 28.71 -2.49 1.33
CA GLY A 421 27.58 -2.35 2.22
C GLY A 421 26.90 -0.99 2.04
N LYS A 422 26.71 -0.26 3.14
CA LYS A 422 26.08 1.08 3.12
C LYS A 422 26.88 2.09 2.30
N ASN A 423 28.19 1.89 2.11
CA ASN A 423 29.08 2.74 1.31
C ASN A 423 28.64 2.87 -0.15
N ILE A 424 27.94 1.89 -0.72
CA ILE A 424 27.32 2.00 -2.06
C ILE A 424 25.78 2.06 -2.01
N GLY A 425 25.18 2.04 -0.82
CA GLY A 425 23.73 2.05 -0.64
C GLY A 425 23.06 0.67 -0.54
N ILE A 426 23.79 -0.40 -0.17
CA ILE A 426 23.17 -1.71 0.10
C ILE A 426 22.26 -1.60 1.33
N LYS A 427 21.11 -2.28 1.28
CA LYS A 427 20.12 -2.37 2.36
C LYS A 427 19.74 -3.81 2.65
N GLU A 428 19.33 -4.07 3.89
CA GLU A 428 18.80 -5.37 4.28
C GLU A 428 17.60 -5.76 3.42
N GLY A 429 17.51 -7.05 3.08
CA GLY A 429 16.44 -7.60 2.27
C GLY A 429 16.61 -7.44 0.75
N GLN A 430 17.58 -6.64 0.29
CA GLN A 430 17.94 -6.58 -1.13
C GLN A 430 18.46 -7.94 -1.62
N ILE A 431 18.31 -8.17 -2.92
CA ILE A 431 18.67 -9.42 -3.56
C ILE A 431 19.77 -9.17 -4.57
N PHE A 432 20.82 -9.98 -4.48
CA PHE A 432 21.94 -9.96 -5.41
C PHE A 432 21.97 -11.26 -6.19
N ARG A 433 22.11 -11.15 -7.51
CA ARG A 433 22.46 -12.24 -8.41
C ARG A 433 23.97 -12.32 -8.49
N ILE A 434 24.51 -13.51 -8.31
CA ILE A 434 25.96 -13.77 -8.32
C ILE A 434 26.33 -14.41 -9.66
N PHE A 435 27.43 -13.93 -10.24
CA PHE A 435 27.90 -14.29 -11.57
C PHE A 435 29.34 -14.79 -11.54
N ASP A 436 29.61 -15.74 -12.42
CA ASP A 436 30.95 -16.14 -12.83
C ASP A 436 30.98 -16.26 -14.36
N ASN A 437 31.90 -15.57 -15.02
CA ASN A 437 32.01 -15.50 -16.49
C ASN A 437 30.66 -15.32 -17.21
N HIS A 438 29.85 -14.36 -16.76
CA HIS A 438 28.49 -14.06 -17.24
C HIS A 438 27.41 -15.12 -16.94
N PHE A 439 27.76 -16.27 -16.38
CA PHE A 439 26.80 -17.28 -15.94
C PHE A 439 26.35 -17.03 -14.52
N THR A 440 25.07 -17.30 -14.25
CA THR A 440 24.52 -17.13 -12.90
C THR A 440 24.87 -18.30 -12.03
N GLN A 441 25.53 -18.03 -10.91
CA GLN A 441 25.86 -19.03 -9.91
C GLN A 441 24.79 -19.12 -8.83
N GLY A 442 24.14 -18.01 -8.48
CA GLY A 442 23.04 -18.04 -7.53
C GLY A 442 22.43 -16.69 -7.21
N TYR A 443 21.51 -16.69 -6.25
CA TYR A 443 20.85 -15.53 -5.72
C TYR A 443 20.97 -15.50 -4.20
N LEU A 444 21.37 -14.35 -3.70
CA LEU A 444 21.67 -14.00 -2.33
C LEU A 444 20.63 -12.99 -1.85
N LYS A 445 20.09 -13.16 -0.64
CA LYS A 445 19.32 -12.12 0.05
C LYS A 445 20.16 -11.55 1.18
N VAL A 446 20.41 -10.24 1.13
CA VAL A 446 21.17 -9.50 2.13
C VAL A 446 20.45 -9.56 3.48
N LYS A 447 21.19 -9.91 4.53
CA LYS A 447 20.70 -10.09 5.90
C LYS A 447 21.32 -9.08 6.87
N SER A 448 22.60 -8.77 6.72
CA SER A 448 23.29 -7.75 7.51
C SER A 448 24.07 -6.80 6.61
N VAL A 449 24.11 -5.52 6.97
CA VAL A 449 24.81 -4.50 6.21
C VAL A 449 25.62 -3.62 7.15
N GLU A 450 26.93 -3.64 7.00
CA GLU A 450 27.86 -2.71 7.61
C GLU A 450 28.26 -1.61 6.62
N TRP A 451 29.19 -0.73 7.00
CA TRP A 451 29.59 0.37 6.13
C TRP A 451 30.23 -0.12 4.81
N ASN A 452 31.26 -0.95 4.89
CA ASN A 452 32.02 -1.46 3.72
C ASN A 452 31.91 -2.98 3.56
N GLU A 453 30.86 -3.59 4.10
CA GLU A 453 30.60 -5.00 3.88
C GLU A 453 29.14 -5.32 4.11
N SER A 454 28.68 -6.40 3.50
CA SER A 454 27.36 -6.94 3.76
C SER A 454 27.43 -8.46 3.72
N SER A 455 26.49 -9.10 4.38
CA SER A 455 26.37 -10.55 4.34
C SER A 455 24.92 -10.95 4.12
N GLY A 456 24.72 -12.13 3.55
CA GLY A 456 23.39 -12.68 3.44
C GLY A 456 23.41 -14.14 3.07
N ASN A 457 22.21 -14.68 2.92
CA ASN A 457 22.03 -16.10 2.70
C ASN A 457 21.70 -16.36 1.23
N VAL A 458 22.43 -17.28 0.61
CA VAL A 458 22.10 -17.83 -0.69
C VAL A 458 20.78 -18.55 -0.55
N PHE A 459 19.82 -18.11 -1.34
CA PHE A 459 18.51 -18.71 -1.37
C PHE A 459 18.33 -19.58 -2.61
N TYR A 460 18.97 -19.29 -3.73
CA TYR A 460 18.89 -20.13 -4.92
C TYR A 460 20.30 -20.35 -5.48
N LEU A 461 20.72 -21.60 -5.61
CA LEU A 461 22.05 -21.97 -6.10
C LEU A 461 21.88 -22.70 -7.43
N ILE A 462 22.64 -22.28 -8.44
CA ILE A 462 22.69 -22.88 -9.78
C ILE A 462 24.06 -23.56 -9.98
N GLY A 463 25.13 -22.91 -9.55
CA GLY A 463 26.49 -23.44 -9.58
C GLY A 463 27.28 -22.96 -8.36
N GLU A 464 28.57 -23.27 -8.32
CA GLU A 464 29.43 -22.91 -7.19
C GLU A 464 29.59 -21.38 -7.09
N ILE A 465 29.42 -20.85 -5.89
CA ILE A 465 29.72 -19.44 -5.59
C ILE A 465 31.10 -19.41 -4.96
N ASN A 466 32.01 -18.69 -5.61
CA ASN A 466 33.40 -18.57 -5.22
C ASN A 466 33.74 -17.12 -4.85
N LYS A 467 34.82 -16.97 -4.09
CA LYS A 467 35.42 -15.67 -3.83
C LYS A 467 35.74 -14.96 -5.15
N PHE A 468 35.54 -13.64 -5.16
CA PHE A 468 35.69 -12.75 -6.31
C PHE A 468 34.66 -12.89 -7.43
N ASN A 469 33.61 -13.72 -7.26
CA ASN A 469 32.46 -13.64 -8.15
C ASN A 469 31.79 -12.26 -8.06
N LEU A 470 31.27 -11.79 -9.19
CA LEU A 470 30.55 -10.52 -9.25
C LEU A 470 29.15 -10.71 -8.68
N ALA A 471 28.69 -9.79 -7.83
CA ALA A 471 27.33 -9.74 -7.34
C ALA A 471 26.64 -8.47 -7.87
N SER A 472 25.42 -8.59 -8.37
CA SER A 472 24.62 -7.46 -8.86
C SER A 472 23.22 -7.49 -8.28
N GLU A 473 22.68 -6.34 -7.88
CA GLU A 473 21.29 -6.20 -7.45
C GLU A 473 20.36 -6.78 -8.53
N SER A 474 19.40 -7.59 -8.11
CA SER A 474 18.48 -8.28 -8.99
C SER A 474 17.04 -8.00 -8.60
N PHE A 475 16.31 -7.38 -9.53
CA PHE A 475 14.88 -7.10 -9.40
C PHE A 475 13.99 -8.27 -9.84
N HIS A 476 14.59 -9.24 -10.54
CA HIS A 476 13.95 -10.45 -11.01
C HIS A 476 14.78 -11.65 -10.56
N TYR A 477 14.13 -12.66 -10.02
CA TYR A 477 14.78 -13.88 -9.53
C TYR A 477 13.82 -15.05 -9.71
N PRO A 478 14.33 -16.27 -9.94
CA PRO A 478 13.50 -17.45 -10.13
C PRO A 478 12.73 -17.77 -8.85
N SER A 479 11.49 -18.22 -9.01
CA SER A 479 10.83 -18.94 -7.92
C SER A 479 11.61 -20.22 -7.63
N ARG A 480 11.85 -20.50 -6.36
CA ARG A 480 12.53 -21.74 -5.97
C ARG A 480 11.62 -22.91 -6.26
N ILE A 481 12.17 -24.01 -6.77
CA ILE A 481 11.42 -25.24 -6.98
C ILE A 481 11.84 -26.23 -5.89
N GLY A 482 10.88 -26.74 -5.12
CA GLY A 482 11.07 -27.85 -4.20
C GLY A 482 10.29 -29.07 -4.71
N ILE A 483 10.81 -30.28 -4.50
CA ILE A 483 10.07 -31.52 -4.76
C ILE A 483 9.89 -32.20 -3.40
N SER A 484 8.64 -32.52 -3.05
CA SER A 484 8.35 -33.35 -1.88
C SER A 484 7.51 -34.54 -2.27
N PHE A 485 7.72 -35.67 -1.63
CA PHE A 485 6.88 -36.85 -1.79
C PHE A 485 5.86 -36.90 -0.66
N THR A 486 4.61 -37.13 -0.99
CA THR A 486 3.51 -37.21 -0.04
C THR A 486 3.05 -38.65 0.06
N LEU A 487 3.02 -39.18 1.29
CA LEU A 487 2.36 -40.43 1.64
C LEU A 487 1.22 -40.08 2.61
N ASN A 488 -0.02 -40.33 2.22
CA ASN A 488 -1.18 -40.06 3.07
C ASN A 488 -1.85 -41.38 3.52
N ASN A 489 -2.50 -41.37 4.68
CA ASN A 489 -3.19 -42.52 5.30
C ASN A 489 -4.31 -43.13 4.43
N LEU A 490 -4.66 -42.48 3.31
CA LEU A 490 -5.64 -42.93 2.31
C LEU A 490 -5.02 -43.76 1.16
N LEU A 491 -3.75 -44.20 1.26
CA LEU A 491 -3.00 -44.87 0.18
C LEU A 491 -2.84 -43.98 -1.07
N GLU A 492 -2.71 -42.67 -0.88
CA GLU A 492 -2.28 -41.75 -1.93
C GLU A 492 -0.75 -41.64 -1.89
N LEU A 493 -0.11 -41.97 -3.01
CA LEU A 493 1.32 -41.78 -3.27
C LEU A 493 1.47 -40.66 -4.30
N GLY A 494 2.19 -39.61 -3.97
CA GLY A 494 2.39 -38.51 -4.92
C GLY A 494 3.69 -37.76 -4.77
N ALA A 495 4.06 -37.07 -5.84
CA ALA A 495 5.10 -36.06 -5.88
C ALA A 495 4.45 -34.67 -5.98
N LYS A 496 4.99 -33.72 -5.23
CA LYS A 496 4.55 -32.32 -5.20
C LYS A 496 5.72 -31.44 -5.62
N ILE A 497 5.56 -30.73 -6.73
CA ILE A 497 6.50 -29.71 -7.22
C ILE A 497 6.05 -28.36 -6.68
N LYS A 498 6.72 -27.89 -5.63
CA LYS A 498 6.45 -26.63 -4.93
C LYS A 498 7.23 -25.48 -5.55
N PHE A 499 6.57 -24.37 -5.80
CA PHE A 499 7.18 -23.11 -6.18
C PHE A 499 7.19 -22.20 -4.96
N LEU A 500 8.36 -21.98 -4.38
CA LEU A 500 8.53 -21.24 -3.14
C LEU A 500 8.84 -19.77 -3.40
N ASP A 501 8.40 -18.92 -2.47
CA ASP A 501 8.77 -17.52 -2.41
C ASP A 501 10.22 -17.32 -1.88
N LEU A 502 10.62 -16.06 -1.75
CA LEU A 502 11.94 -15.66 -1.25
C LEU A 502 12.24 -16.11 0.18
N TYR A 503 11.22 -16.32 1.00
CA TYR A 503 11.36 -16.78 2.38
C TYR A 503 11.40 -18.32 2.44
N GLY A 504 11.06 -18.99 1.33
CA GLY A 504 10.99 -20.44 1.22
C GLY A 504 9.60 -20.99 1.54
N PHE A 505 8.56 -20.14 1.59
CA PHE A 505 7.18 -20.58 1.72
C PHE A 505 6.61 -20.97 0.36
N GLU A 506 5.84 -22.06 0.30
CA GLU A 506 5.13 -22.48 -0.91
C GLU A 506 4.17 -21.37 -1.37
N ASN A 507 4.36 -20.87 -2.59
CA ASN A 507 3.46 -19.91 -3.25
C ASN A 507 2.39 -20.67 -4.04
N PHE A 508 2.81 -21.64 -4.86
CA PHE A 508 1.93 -22.59 -5.53
C PHE A 508 2.63 -23.93 -5.72
N SER A 509 1.91 -25.00 -6.02
CA SER A 509 2.51 -26.28 -6.37
C SER A 509 1.70 -27.04 -7.42
N PHE A 510 2.37 -27.97 -8.09
CA PHE A 510 1.72 -29.03 -8.84
C PHE A 510 1.86 -30.35 -8.11
N LEU A 511 0.77 -31.08 -8.01
CA LEU A 511 0.71 -32.40 -7.38
C LEU A 511 0.47 -33.44 -8.46
N PHE A 512 1.19 -34.55 -8.38
CA PHE A 512 1.00 -35.71 -9.24
C PHE A 512 1.02 -36.95 -8.37
N GLY A 513 0.14 -37.90 -8.61
CA GLY A 513 0.20 -39.12 -7.84
C GLY A 513 -0.78 -40.16 -8.29
N ILE A 514 -0.80 -41.23 -7.51
CA ILE A 514 -1.63 -42.39 -7.70
C ILE A 514 -2.31 -42.73 -6.38
N THR A 515 -3.53 -43.22 -6.48
CA THR A 515 -4.21 -43.92 -5.40
C THR A 515 -4.35 -45.39 -5.80
N TYR A 516 -4.96 -46.21 -4.95
CA TYR A 516 -5.18 -47.62 -5.26
C TYR A 516 -6.03 -47.89 -6.52
N LYS A 517 -6.73 -46.87 -7.08
CA LYS A 517 -7.60 -46.99 -8.27
C LYS A 517 -7.52 -45.83 -9.26
N GLU A 518 -6.88 -44.71 -8.92
CA GLU A 518 -6.98 -43.47 -9.69
C GLU A 518 -5.59 -42.83 -9.84
N LEU A 519 -5.30 -42.25 -11.00
CA LEU A 519 -4.20 -41.30 -11.18
C LEU A 519 -4.71 -39.91 -10.81
N TYR A 520 -3.91 -39.05 -10.19
CA TYR A 520 -4.31 -37.68 -9.93
C TYR A 520 -3.26 -36.65 -10.34
N VAL A 521 -3.77 -35.51 -10.80
CA VAL A 521 -3.00 -34.28 -11.00
C VAL A 521 -3.70 -33.16 -10.26
N GLY A 522 -2.95 -32.31 -9.57
CA GLY A 522 -3.50 -31.20 -8.85
C GLY A 522 -2.64 -29.94 -8.91
N PHE A 523 -3.26 -28.85 -8.53
CA PHE A 523 -2.62 -27.56 -8.34
C PHE A 523 -2.99 -27.05 -6.96
N SER A 524 -2.00 -26.55 -6.21
CA SER A 524 -2.26 -25.78 -4.99
C SER A 524 -1.76 -24.36 -5.13
N LYS A 525 -2.42 -23.42 -4.44
CA LYS A 525 -1.96 -22.06 -4.28
C LYS A 525 -2.19 -21.59 -2.86
N ARG A 526 -1.17 -20.96 -2.29
CA ARG A 526 -1.19 -20.37 -0.97
C ARG A 526 -1.76 -18.96 -1.01
N PHE A 527 -2.69 -18.70 -0.11
CA PHE A 527 -3.19 -17.37 0.22
C PHE A 527 -2.91 -17.13 1.70
N SER A 528 -1.84 -16.37 2.01
CA SER A 528 -1.40 -16.11 3.38
C SER A 528 -1.02 -17.38 4.15
N PHE A 529 -1.86 -17.89 5.06
CA PHE A 529 -1.64 -19.12 5.82
C PHE A 529 -2.56 -20.29 5.40
N ILE A 530 -3.33 -20.11 4.33
CA ILE A 530 -4.29 -21.09 3.83
C ILE A 530 -3.86 -21.56 2.44
N ASP A 531 -3.74 -22.87 2.26
CA ASP A 531 -3.47 -23.47 0.96
C ASP A 531 -4.80 -23.91 0.32
N THR A 532 -5.07 -23.43 -0.89
CA THR A 532 -6.20 -23.89 -1.70
C THR A 532 -5.69 -24.89 -2.72
N SER A 533 -6.47 -25.93 -2.99
CA SER A 533 -6.08 -26.99 -3.92
C SER A 533 -7.24 -27.41 -4.82
N LEU A 534 -6.87 -27.79 -6.03
CA LEU A 534 -7.73 -28.44 -7.00
C LEU A 534 -7.01 -29.71 -7.43
N LYS A 535 -7.62 -30.88 -7.25
CA LYS A 535 -7.12 -32.17 -7.76
C LYS A 535 -8.12 -32.75 -8.74
N VAL A 536 -7.62 -33.38 -9.79
CA VAL A 536 -8.38 -34.16 -10.76
C VAL A 536 -7.90 -35.60 -10.66
N TYR A 537 -8.82 -36.51 -10.41
CA TYR A 537 -8.58 -37.94 -10.32
C TYR A 537 -9.15 -38.63 -11.56
N TYR A 538 -8.39 -39.50 -12.19
CA TYR A 538 -8.77 -40.29 -13.35
C TYR A 538 -8.71 -41.78 -13.03
N ASN A 539 -9.83 -42.47 -13.20
CA ASN A 539 -9.95 -43.91 -13.00
C ASN A 539 -9.85 -44.64 -14.34
N SER A 540 -8.70 -45.24 -14.63
CA SER A 540 -8.45 -45.93 -15.90
C SER A 540 -9.31 -47.17 -16.14
N LEU A 541 -9.88 -47.77 -15.07
CA LEU A 541 -10.74 -48.96 -15.18
C LEU A 541 -12.19 -48.63 -15.57
N THR A 542 -12.64 -47.41 -15.27
CA THR A 542 -14.03 -46.97 -15.51
C THR A 542 -14.12 -45.79 -16.48
N ASP A 543 -12.97 -45.34 -16.99
CA ASP A 543 -12.81 -44.19 -17.88
C ASP A 543 -13.48 -42.91 -17.36
N ASN A 544 -13.48 -42.74 -16.03
CA ASN A 544 -14.16 -41.65 -15.34
C ASN A 544 -13.16 -40.67 -14.72
N MET A 545 -13.50 -39.38 -14.79
CA MET A 545 -12.79 -38.31 -14.08
C MET A 545 -13.60 -37.83 -12.88
N SER A 546 -12.93 -37.52 -11.78
CA SER A 546 -13.52 -36.84 -10.63
C SER A 546 -12.68 -35.64 -10.19
N PHE A 547 -13.36 -34.60 -9.70
CA PHE A 547 -12.74 -33.32 -9.34
C PHE A 547 -12.89 -33.07 -7.84
N ASP A 548 -11.77 -32.80 -7.18
CA ASP A 548 -11.71 -32.41 -5.78
C ASP A 548 -11.24 -30.97 -5.67
N ILE A 549 -12.02 -30.14 -4.97
CA ILE A 549 -11.59 -28.82 -4.51
C ILE A 549 -11.45 -28.90 -3.01
N GLY A 550 -10.31 -28.48 -2.47
CA GLY A 550 -10.13 -28.50 -1.02
C GLY A 550 -9.20 -27.43 -0.50
N ILE A 551 -9.37 -27.16 0.79
CA ILE A 551 -8.55 -26.25 1.56
C ILE A 551 -7.65 -27.09 2.47
N PHE A 552 -6.36 -26.82 2.40
CA PHE A 552 -5.31 -27.35 3.25
C PHE A 552 -4.91 -26.28 4.26
N LEU A 553 -4.95 -26.63 5.54
CA LEU A 553 -4.33 -25.86 6.61
C LEU A 553 -3.04 -26.58 6.98
N THR A 554 -1.91 -26.04 6.53
CA THR A 554 -0.60 -26.65 6.75
C THR A 554 0.27 -25.77 7.62
N SER A 555 0.93 -26.36 8.60
CA SER A 555 2.05 -25.73 9.31
C SER A 555 3.35 -26.39 8.84
N PHE A 556 3.96 -25.83 7.80
CA PHE A 556 5.31 -26.22 7.38
C PHE A 556 6.36 -25.36 8.08
N SER A 557 7.31 -26.00 8.74
CA SER A 557 8.54 -25.38 9.26
C SER A 557 9.72 -25.75 8.35
N ARG A 558 10.66 -24.81 8.19
CA ARG A 558 11.79 -24.98 7.27
C ARG A 558 12.92 -25.70 8.00
N ILE A 559 13.33 -26.88 7.51
CA ILE A 559 14.49 -27.62 8.02
C ILE A 559 15.75 -27.31 7.19
N SER A 560 15.64 -27.19 5.85
CA SER A 560 16.80 -26.88 4.99
C SER A 560 16.42 -26.07 3.73
N LEU A 561 17.39 -25.86 2.83
CA LEU A 561 17.18 -25.24 1.51
C LEU A 561 16.20 -26.02 0.62
N PHE A 562 16.14 -27.34 0.79
CA PHE A 562 15.38 -28.25 -0.07
C PHE A 562 14.26 -28.98 0.67
N ASN A 563 14.31 -29.04 2.01
CA ASN A 563 13.32 -29.76 2.82
C ASN A 563 12.50 -28.83 3.71
N SER A 564 11.17 -28.93 3.56
CA SER A 564 10.17 -28.40 4.47
C SER A 564 9.49 -29.58 5.15
N SER A 565 9.57 -29.69 6.48
CA SER A 565 8.76 -30.65 7.21
C SER A 565 7.53 -29.96 7.78
N GLY A 566 6.45 -30.70 7.92
CA GLY A 566 5.22 -30.11 8.45
C GLY A 566 4.04 -31.03 8.37
N ASN A 567 3.03 -30.66 9.12
CA ASN A 567 1.79 -31.40 9.21
C ASN A 567 0.65 -30.50 8.76
N GLY A 568 -0.36 -31.08 8.11
CA GLY A 568 -1.51 -30.34 7.63
C GLY A 568 -2.80 -31.11 7.73
N ILE A 569 -3.91 -30.40 7.89
CA ILE A 569 -5.25 -30.95 7.81
C ILE A 569 -5.86 -30.53 6.49
N PHE A 570 -6.40 -31.50 5.75
CA PHE A 570 -7.11 -31.32 4.51
C PHE A 570 -8.61 -31.42 4.73
N ILE A 571 -9.35 -30.45 4.18
CA ILE A 571 -10.80 -30.52 4.03
C ILE A 571 -11.10 -30.28 2.56
N GLY A 572 -11.61 -31.30 1.88
CA GLY A 572 -11.95 -31.27 0.46
C GLY A 572 -13.40 -31.62 0.20
N TYR A 573 -13.88 -31.24 -0.98
CA TYR A 573 -15.17 -31.62 -1.51
C TYR A 573 -14.98 -32.17 -2.92
N ASN A 574 -15.34 -33.45 -3.12
CA ASN A 574 -15.39 -34.08 -4.42
C ASN A 574 -16.68 -33.66 -5.14
N LEU A 575 -16.54 -32.85 -6.18
CA LEU A 575 -17.64 -32.31 -6.96
C LEU A 575 -18.42 -33.41 -7.69
N THR A 576 -17.74 -34.47 -8.14
CA THR A 576 -18.35 -35.54 -8.94
C THR A 576 -19.07 -36.58 -8.07
N LYS A 577 -18.48 -36.91 -6.91
CA LYS A 577 -19.01 -37.89 -5.95
C LYS A 577 -19.90 -37.23 -4.89
N GLN A 578 -19.97 -35.89 -4.88
CA GLN A 578 -20.70 -35.05 -3.90
C GLN A 578 -20.38 -35.41 -2.44
N LYS A 579 -19.10 -35.69 -2.14
CA LYS A 579 -18.63 -36.14 -0.82
C LYS A 579 -17.59 -35.20 -0.25
N ILE A 580 -17.66 -34.98 1.06
CA ILE A 580 -16.60 -34.30 1.82
C ILE A 580 -15.50 -35.32 2.11
N SER A 581 -14.26 -34.92 1.89
CA SER A 581 -13.05 -35.68 2.20
C SER A 581 -12.26 -35.00 3.30
N PHE A 582 -11.82 -35.77 4.30
CA PHE A 582 -10.90 -35.30 5.33
C PHE A 582 -9.59 -36.08 5.19
N GLY A 583 -8.47 -35.38 5.31
CA GLY A 583 -7.14 -35.98 5.21
C GLY A 583 -6.13 -35.31 6.13
N TYR A 584 -5.02 -35.99 6.37
CA TYR A 584 -3.90 -35.46 7.14
C TYR A 584 -2.62 -35.60 6.34
N GLU A 585 -1.95 -34.49 6.04
CA GLU A 585 -0.69 -34.50 5.29
C GLU A 585 0.49 -34.50 6.27
N LEU A 586 1.39 -35.47 6.10
CA LEU A 586 2.71 -35.50 6.72
C LEU A 586 3.74 -35.19 5.63
N GLY A 587 4.39 -34.04 5.72
CA GLY A 587 5.56 -33.71 4.92
C GLY A 587 6.84 -34.04 5.70
N LEU A 588 7.66 -34.93 5.14
CA LEU A 588 9.01 -35.23 5.62
C LEU A 588 10.04 -34.33 4.92
#